data_AF-A0A0F9QPL2-F1
#
_entry.id   AF-A0A0F9QPL2-F1
#
_cell.length_a   1.000
_cell.length_b   1.000
_cell.length_c   1.000
_cell.angle_alpha   90.00
_cell.angle_beta   90.00
_cell.angle_gamma   90.00
#
_symmetry.space_group_name_H-M   'P 1'
#
loop_
_entity.id
_entity.type
_entity.pdbx_description
1 polymer ?
#
loop_
_entity_poly.entity_id
_entity_poly.type
_entity_poly.pdbx_seq_one_letter_code
_entity_poly.pdbx_strand_id
1 'polypeptide(L)' 'MQATYTIKGKRHTGEIVKCNHKTVWVKAPDGRIVKRHKVKHSVIIVENDR' A
#
# COMPACT_ATOMS: atom_id res chain seq x y z
N MET A 1 -10.04 -3.18 -1.96
CA MET A 1 -8.74 -3.75 -1.54
C MET A 1 -7.91 -2.68 -0.85
N GLN A 2 -7.26 -3.01 0.27
CA GLN A 2 -6.40 -2.07 0.99
C GLN A 2 -4.95 -2.57 1.03
N ALA A 3 -3.99 -1.66 1.17
CA ALA A 3 -2.60 -2.00 1.42
C ALA A 3 -2.13 -1.33 2.71
N THR A 4 -1.50 -2.13 3.57
CA THR A 4 -0.75 -1.66 4.72
C THR A 4 0.74 -1.68 4.39
N TYR A 5 1.45 -0.59 4.63
CA TYR A 5 2.89 -0.49 4.37
C TYR A 5 3.59 0.30 5.47
N THR A 6 4.88 0.04 5.67
CA THR A 6 5.67 0.69 6.71
C THR A 6 6.55 1.80 6.12
N ILE A 7 6.50 2.99 6.73
CA ILE A 7 7.41 4.11 6.43
C ILE A 7 8.11 4.50 7.73
N LYS A 8 9.45 4.45 7.77
CA LYS A 8 10.23 4.87 8.95
C LYS A 8 9.71 4.24 10.26
N GLY A 9 9.35 2.96 10.23
CA GLY A 9 8.80 2.22 11.38
C GLY A 9 7.32 2.45 11.69
N LYS A 10 6.63 3.39 11.02
CA LYS A 10 5.19 3.62 11.18
C LYS A 10 4.39 2.85 10.13
N ARG A 11 3.31 2.19 10.56
CA ARG A 11 2.36 1.52 9.66
C ARG A 11 1.38 2.53 9.11
N HIS A 12 1.16 2.47 7.81
CA HIS A 12 0.21 3.29 7.09
C HIS A 12 -0.71 2.37 6.29
N THR A 13 -1.99 2.71 6.26
CA THR A 13 -3.00 2.00 5.48
C THR A 13 -3.59 2.95 4.46
N GLY A 14 -3.86 2.44 3.26
CA GLY A 14 -4.58 3.19 2.25
C GLY A 14 -5.18 2.29 1.19
N GLU A 15 -5.89 2.91 0.26
CA GLU A 15 -6.58 2.24 -0.83
C GLU A 15 -5.61 1.94 -1.97
N ILE A 16 -5.65 0.72 -2.51
CA ILE A 16 -4.82 0.37 -3.66
C ILE A 16 -5.44 0.99 -4.91
N VAL A 17 -4.70 1.88 -5.56
CA VAL A 17 -5.10 2.49 -6.84
C VAL A 17 -4.58 1.67 -8.01
N LYS A 18 -3.35 1.17 -7.90
CA LYS A 18 -2.70 0.37 -8.95
C LYS A 18 -1.75 -0.65 -8.34
N CYS A 19 -1.77 -1.87 -8.85
CA CYS A 19 -0.93 -2.95 -8.35
C CYS A 19 -0.22 -3.64 -9.52
N ASN A 20 1.11 -3.66 -9.47
CA ASN A 20 1.96 -4.39 -10.43
C ASN A 20 2.72 -5.50 -9.68
N HIS A 21 3.41 -6.38 -10.41
CA HIS A 21 4.21 -7.46 -9.82
C HIS A 21 5.18 -6.98 -8.72
N LYS A 22 5.92 -5.87 -8.95
CA LYS A 22 6.93 -5.36 -7.99
C LYS A 22 6.47 -4.20 -7.11
N THR A 23 5.51 -3.41 -7.56
CA THR A 23 5.13 -2.15 -6.92
C THR A 23 3.63 -2.01 -6.76
N VAL A 24 3.21 -1.27 -5.75
CA VAL A 24 1.82 -0.90 -5.50
C VAL A 24 1.72 0.61 -5.30
N TRP A 25 0.66 1.21 -5.83
CA TRP A 25 0.32 2.61 -5.64
C TRP A 25 -0.85 2.66 -4.68
N VAL A 26 -0.66 3.37 -3.58
CA VAL A 26 -1.62 3.44 -2.49
C VAL A 26 -2.05 4.88 -2.29
N LYS A 27 -3.36 5.14 -2.32
CA LYS A 27 -3.95 6.42 -1.95
C LYS A 27 -4.10 6.46 -0.44
N ALA A 28 -3.36 7.36 0.20
CA ALA A 28 -3.45 7.62 1.62
C ALA A 28 -4.75 8.38 1.97
N PRO A 29 -5.17 8.41 3.25
CA PRO A 29 -6.39 9.10 3.68
C PRO A 29 -6.38 10.60 3.40
N ASP A 30 -5.19 11.22 3.34
CA ASP A 30 -4.99 12.63 2.97
C ASP A 30 -5.14 12.89 1.45
N GLY A 31 -5.50 11.86 0.68
CA GLY A 31 -5.68 11.92 -0.77
C GLY A 31 -4.39 11.77 -1.57
N ARG A 32 -3.22 11.71 -0.93
CA ARG A 32 -1.94 11.55 -1.64
C ARG A 32 -1.75 10.14 -2.16
N ILE A 33 -1.15 10.01 -3.35
CA ILE A 33 -0.80 8.71 -3.92
C ILE A 33 0.68 8.43 -3.68
N VAL A 34 0.99 7.31 -3.03
CA VAL A 34 2.37 6.88 -2.79
C VAL A 34 2.67 5.59 -3.52
N LYS A 35 3.81 5.56 -4.21
CA LYS A 35 4.34 4.35 -4.84
C LYS A 35 5.23 3.61 -3.85
N ARG A 36 4.95 2.32 -3.61
CA ARG A 36 5.73 1.45 -2.74
C ARG A 36 6.15 0.18 -3.46
N HIS A 37 7.37 -0.26 -3.18
CA HIS A 37 7.86 -1.56 -3.63
C HIS A 37 7.40 -2.63 -2.65
N LYS A 38 6.77 -3.71 -3.14
CA LYS A 38 6.12 -4.72 -2.29
C LYS A 38 7.10 -5.38 -1.32
N VAL A 39 8.25 -5.81 -1.84
CA VAL A 39 9.30 -6.47 -1.04
C VAL A 39 10.08 -5.48 -0.16
N LYS A 40 10.73 -4.47 -0.76
CA LYS A 40 11.58 -3.53 -0.02
C LYS A 40 10.87 -2.73 1.08
N HIS A 41 9.56 -2.49 0.94
CA HIS A 41 8.77 -1.76 1.95
C HIS A 41 7.79 -2.65 2.71
N SER A 42 7.96 -3.97 2.64
CA SER A 42 7.15 -4.97 3.36
C SER A 42 5.66 -4.65 3.28
N VAL A 43 5.15 -4.47 2.06
CA VAL A 43 3.75 -4.08 1.84
C VAL A 43 2.85 -5.30 1.95
N ILE A 44 1.88 -5.24 2.85
CA ILE A 44 0.85 -6.26 3.05
C ILE A 44 -0.40 -5.79 2.33
N ILE A 45 -0.81 -6.52 1.30
CA ILE A 45 -2.08 -6.30 0.60
C ILE A 45 -3.13 -7.11 1.34
N VAL A 46 -4.18 -6.44 1.78
CA VAL A 46 -5.34 -7.07 2.41
C VAL A 46 -6.48 -7.01 1.38
N GLU A 47 -6.77 -8.17 0.80
CA GLU A 47 -7.98 -8.39 0.04
C GLU A 47 -9.09 -8.61 1.06
N ASN A 48 -10.01 -7.65 1.19
CA ASN A 48 -11.29 -7.95 1.81
C ASN A 48 -12.04 -8.80 0.80
N ASP A 49 -11.88 -10.12 0.92
CA ASP A 49 -12.76 -11.10 0.32
C ASP A 49 -14.16 -10.84 0.88
N ARG A 50 -15.12 -10.62 -0.02
CA ARG A 50 -16.52 -10.34 0.32
C ARG A 50 -17.36 -11.53 -0.09
#